data_AF-A0A351C2E8-F1
#
_entry.id   AF-A0A351C2E8-F1
#
_cell.length_a   1.000
_cell.length_b   1.000
_cell.length_c   1.000
_cell.angle_alpha   90.00
_cell.angle_beta   90.00
_cell.angle_gamma   90.00
#
_symmetry.space_group_name_H-M   'P 1'
#
loop_
_entity.id
_entity.type
_entity.pdbx_description
1 polymer ?
#
loop_
_entity_poly.entity_id
_entity_poly.type
_entity_poly.pdbx_seq_one_letter_code
_entity_poly.pdbx_strand_id
1 'polypeptide(L)'
;MKKLTVLIILITVLVLTNNSYSQLPNQGTYLLKNLNQHTLNNYLYSAIWGYVAPNGREYALLGCPNGTAFIDVTDSANIREVDFVTGPNNNWREMKTYSHYAYVVSEANNSRLQIIDLQYLPDSVSLVKTWFYTGYSRTHSISQSGHYLYLNGGNSAANGGITILDVIDPVNPVKLGQWTTSYVHDCRVVNDTIYAANIEDGEVSIISATNKNAPSTVRIFSNLPGSGPHNTALTDNRKRLFVTDEIGTAPFRLKVWNIEDLNNITFVTAWQPTGITNSIVHNIETYGNIAVVAHYSAGIRILNISNPDVPQEIAWYDTYPSNNNESYNGCWGVYMFPSGKIAASDRQTGFYLIKSNIPLTGISGNISVSTPENFKLGQNYPNPFN
;
A
#
# COMPACT_ATOMS: atom_id res chain seq x y z
N MET A 1 48.69 69.81 1.02
CA MET A 1 48.64 68.33 0.99
C MET A 1 47.30 67.87 1.57
N LYS A 2 46.30 67.57 0.75
CA LYS A 2 45.02 66.97 1.19
C LYS A 2 45.06 65.48 0.84
N LYS A 3 45.00 64.62 1.85
CA LYS A 3 44.93 63.15 1.68
C LYS A 3 43.52 62.76 1.28
N LEU A 4 43.40 62.07 0.15
CA LEU A 4 42.15 61.50 -0.37
C LEU A 4 42.03 60.08 0.19
N THR A 5 41.07 59.84 1.08
CA THR A 5 40.77 58.51 1.62
C THR A 5 39.76 57.85 0.68
N VAL A 6 40.19 56.83 -0.06
CA VAL A 6 39.31 56.03 -0.93
C VAL A 6 38.62 54.97 -0.07
N LEU A 7 37.30 55.05 0.02
CA LEU A 7 36.44 54.07 0.68
C LEU A 7 36.16 52.93 -0.31
N ILE A 8 36.71 51.74 -0.04
CA ILE A 8 36.43 50.51 -0.80
C ILE A 8 35.15 49.90 -0.22
N ILE A 9 34.06 49.95 -0.97
CA ILE A 9 32.81 49.26 -0.64
C ILE A 9 32.96 47.81 -1.07
N LEU A 10 33.05 46.91 -0.10
CA LEU A 10 33.08 45.46 -0.31
C LEU A 10 31.64 44.98 -0.58
N ILE A 11 31.31 44.68 -1.84
CA ILE A 11 30.03 44.07 -2.20
C ILE A 11 30.11 42.58 -1.87
N THR A 12 29.49 42.17 -0.76
CA THR A 12 29.34 40.76 -0.40
C THR A 12 28.21 40.17 -1.23
N VAL A 13 28.55 39.37 -2.24
CA VAL A 13 27.57 38.58 -3.00
C VAL A 13 27.12 37.42 -2.12
N LEU A 14 25.89 37.48 -1.61
CA LEU A 14 25.24 36.35 -0.94
C LEU A 14 24.90 35.31 -2.02
N VAL A 15 25.72 34.28 -2.15
CA VAL A 15 25.38 33.10 -2.98
C VAL A 15 24.35 32.29 -2.19
N LEU A 16 23.07 32.46 -2.51
CA LEU A 16 22.03 31.55 -2.08
C LEU A 16 22.26 30.21 -2.79
N THR A 17 22.84 29.24 -2.08
CA THR A 17 22.93 27.86 -2.56
C THR A 17 21.52 27.26 -2.53
N ASN A 18 20.81 27.34 -3.66
CA ASN A 18 19.64 26.51 -3.87
C ASN A 18 20.12 25.05 -3.95
N ASN A 19 19.92 24.29 -2.87
CA ASN A 19 20.04 22.84 -2.92
C ASN A 19 18.98 22.30 -3.88
N SER A 20 19.35 22.20 -5.15
CA SER A 20 18.54 21.56 -6.18
C SER A 20 18.74 20.07 -5.99
N TYR A 21 17.89 19.43 -5.20
CA TYR A 21 17.85 17.96 -5.17
C TYR A 21 17.38 17.49 -6.54
N SER A 22 18.30 16.91 -7.31
CA SER A 22 17.92 16.19 -8.53
C SER A 22 16.87 15.15 -8.14
N GLN A 23 15.74 15.14 -8.83
CA GLN A 23 14.77 14.05 -8.66
C GLN A 23 15.43 12.73 -9.06
N LEU A 24 14.98 11.64 -8.46
CA LEU A 24 15.37 10.30 -8.91
C LEU A 24 14.82 10.06 -10.32
N PRO A 25 15.39 9.11 -11.08
CA PRO A 25 14.89 8.75 -12.40
C PRO A 25 13.38 8.51 -12.38
N ASN A 26 12.70 9.04 -13.37
CA ASN A 26 11.26 8.92 -13.51
C ASN A 26 10.81 9.13 -14.95
N GLN A 27 9.58 8.73 -15.25
CA GLN A 27 8.86 9.08 -16.47
C GLN A 27 7.41 9.37 -16.12
N GLY A 28 6.89 10.52 -16.51
CA GLY A 28 5.47 10.82 -16.31
C GLY A 28 5.08 11.08 -14.84
N THR A 29 6.06 11.26 -13.93
CA THR A 29 5.83 11.46 -12.49
C THR A 29 6.81 12.48 -11.91
N TYR A 30 6.59 12.85 -10.65
CA TYR A 30 7.51 13.66 -9.86
C TYR A 30 7.36 13.37 -8.36
N LEU A 31 8.45 13.59 -7.61
CA LEU A 31 8.46 13.41 -6.16
C LEU A 31 7.83 14.61 -5.44
N LEU A 32 6.94 14.34 -4.49
CA LEU A 32 6.45 15.31 -3.52
C LEU A 32 7.27 15.26 -2.23
N LYS A 33 7.54 14.05 -1.71
CA LYS A 33 8.29 13.88 -0.46
C LYS A 33 8.94 12.50 -0.39
N ASN A 34 10.14 12.44 0.18
CA ASN A 34 10.70 11.23 0.76
C ASN A 34 10.91 11.45 2.28
N LEU A 35 10.55 10.47 3.11
CA LEU A 35 10.80 10.45 4.54
C LEU A 35 11.46 9.12 4.94
N ASN A 36 12.65 9.20 5.52
CA ASN A 36 13.40 8.03 6.00
C ASN A 36 13.81 8.21 7.46
N GLN A 37 12.83 8.24 8.37
CA GLN A 37 13.03 8.65 9.77
C GLN A 37 13.19 7.48 10.75
N HIS A 38 12.79 6.26 10.35
CA HIS A 38 12.74 5.05 11.20
C HIS A 38 13.72 3.97 10.75
N THR A 39 14.96 4.34 10.46
CA THR A 39 16.00 3.35 10.13
C THR A 39 16.43 2.58 11.38
N LEU A 40 16.49 1.26 11.30
CA LEU A 40 16.96 0.40 12.39
C LEU A 40 17.87 -0.69 11.82
N ASN A 41 19.04 -0.89 12.42
CA ASN A 41 20.01 -1.88 11.95
C ASN A 41 19.35 -3.26 11.77
N ASN A 42 19.59 -3.88 10.60
CA ASN A 42 19.06 -5.19 10.18
C ASN A 42 17.54 -5.26 9.98
N TYR A 43 16.83 -4.16 10.12
CA TYR A 43 15.40 -4.11 9.87
C TYR A 43 15.03 -3.06 8.81
N LEU A 44 14.01 -3.37 8.03
CA LEU A 44 13.61 -2.63 6.83
C LEU A 44 12.15 -2.19 6.94
N TYR A 45 11.80 -1.16 6.17
CA TYR A 45 10.39 -0.78 6.00
C TYR A 45 9.64 -1.86 5.22
N SER A 46 8.31 -1.86 5.36
CA SER A 46 7.41 -2.88 4.82
C SER A 46 6.19 -2.26 4.15
N ALA A 47 4.96 -2.62 4.49
CA ALA A 47 3.77 -2.19 3.76
C ALA A 47 3.49 -0.68 3.89
N ILE A 48 2.60 -0.20 3.02
CA ILE A 48 2.03 1.14 3.03
C ILE A 48 0.52 1.00 2.83
N TRP A 49 -0.25 1.83 3.54
CA TRP A 49 -1.70 1.93 3.33
C TRP A 49 -2.15 3.38 3.44
N GLY A 50 -3.37 3.67 2.99
CA GLY A 50 -3.97 4.99 3.12
C GLY A 50 -5.23 5.01 3.97
N TYR A 51 -5.43 6.12 4.66
CA TYR A 51 -6.65 6.46 5.37
C TYR A 51 -7.14 7.83 4.91
N VAL A 52 -8.41 7.91 4.53
CA VAL A 52 -9.08 9.17 4.21
C VAL A 52 -10.04 9.46 5.36
N ALA A 53 -9.71 10.47 6.16
CA ALA A 53 -10.56 10.87 7.27
C ALA A 53 -11.88 11.47 6.78
N PRO A 54 -12.96 11.47 7.60
CA PRO A 54 -14.26 12.01 7.20
C PRO A 54 -14.25 13.48 6.76
N ASN A 55 -13.24 14.25 7.17
CA ASN A 55 -13.02 15.64 6.76
C ASN A 55 -12.24 15.78 5.45
N GLY A 56 -11.99 14.69 4.72
CA GLY A 56 -11.27 14.66 3.45
C GLY A 56 -9.74 14.70 3.57
N ARG A 57 -9.18 14.68 4.78
CA ARG A 57 -7.73 14.61 4.99
C ARG A 57 -7.20 13.23 4.66
N GLU A 58 -6.02 13.19 4.07
CA GLU A 58 -5.38 11.96 3.59
C GLU A 58 -4.15 11.66 4.44
N TYR A 59 -4.07 10.43 4.95
CA TYR A 59 -2.98 9.97 5.80
C TYR A 59 -2.39 8.66 5.25
N ALA A 60 -1.08 8.60 5.12
CA ALA A 60 -0.36 7.36 4.83
C ALA A 60 0.02 6.65 6.15
N LEU A 61 -0.12 5.33 6.17
CA LEU A 61 0.28 4.46 7.26
C LEU A 61 1.45 3.61 6.79
N LEU A 62 2.64 3.88 7.31
CA LEU A 62 3.88 3.22 6.89
C LEU A 62 4.31 2.16 7.90
N GLY A 63 4.53 0.94 7.42
CA GLY A 63 5.15 -0.13 8.18
C GLY A 63 6.64 0.12 8.38
N CYS A 64 7.02 0.55 9.59
CA CYS A 64 8.40 0.78 9.99
C CYS A 64 8.98 -0.45 10.71
N PRO A 65 10.33 -0.58 10.74
CA PRO A 65 11.03 -1.61 11.49
C PRO A 65 10.49 -1.89 12.90
N ASN A 66 10.19 -0.85 13.66
CA ASN A 66 9.83 -0.87 15.08
C ASN A 66 8.43 -0.32 15.37
N GLY A 67 7.54 -0.24 14.36
CA GLY A 67 6.18 0.27 14.56
C GLY A 67 5.52 0.77 13.28
N THR A 68 4.53 1.64 13.44
CA THR A 68 3.75 2.22 12.34
C THR A 68 3.79 3.73 12.42
N ALA A 69 4.24 4.39 11.35
CA ALA A 69 4.20 5.84 11.23
C ALA A 69 2.91 6.29 10.55
N PHE A 70 2.36 7.42 11.00
CA PHE A 70 1.19 8.08 10.44
C PHE A 70 1.62 9.40 9.83
N ILE A 71 1.42 9.56 8.53
CA ILE A 71 1.97 10.67 7.75
C ILE A 71 0.81 11.43 7.12
N ASP A 72 0.68 12.71 7.44
CA ASP A 72 -0.30 13.58 6.78
C ASP A 72 0.22 13.95 5.39
N VAL A 73 -0.57 13.59 4.38
CA VAL A 73 -0.27 13.84 2.97
C VAL A 73 -1.29 14.77 2.33
N THR A 74 -2.18 15.38 3.13
CA THR A 74 -3.29 16.21 2.65
C THR A 74 -2.78 17.39 1.82
N ASP A 75 -1.89 18.19 2.42
CA ASP A 75 -1.26 19.34 1.78
C ASP A 75 0.11 18.95 1.22
N SER A 76 0.24 19.01 -0.11
CA SER A 76 1.48 18.70 -0.83
C SER A 76 2.68 19.55 -0.40
N ALA A 77 2.47 20.74 0.19
CA ALA A 77 3.54 21.59 0.69
C ALA A 77 3.98 21.23 2.12
N ASN A 78 3.13 20.56 2.90
CA ASN A 78 3.30 20.34 4.34
C ASN A 78 3.20 18.86 4.72
N ILE A 79 3.81 17.98 3.93
CA ILE A 79 3.85 16.54 4.18
C ILE A 79 4.78 16.23 5.37
N ARG A 80 4.22 15.61 6.41
CA ARG A 80 4.94 15.30 7.65
C ARG A 80 4.38 14.07 8.36
N GLU A 81 5.25 13.36 9.07
CA GLU A 81 4.81 12.43 10.11
C GLU A 81 4.09 13.22 11.22
N VAL A 82 2.91 12.73 11.62
CA VAL A 82 2.08 13.36 12.66
C VAL A 82 2.11 12.57 13.95
N ASP A 83 2.28 11.25 13.89
CA ASP A 83 2.41 10.40 15.07
C ASP A 83 3.00 9.02 14.70
N PHE A 84 3.38 8.24 15.72
CA PHE A 84 3.97 6.92 15.58
C PHE A 84 3.50 5.96 16.69
N VAL A 85 3.10 4.74 16.30
CA VAL A 85 2.79 3.66 17.25
C VAL A 85 3.84 2.58 17.21
N THR A 86 4.53 2.40 18.34
CA THR A 86 5.55 1.35 18.50
C THR A 86 4.96 -0.05 18.37
N GLY A 87 5.73 -0.94 17.74
CA GLY A 87 5.48 -2.37 17.65
C GLY A 87 6.78 -3.16 17.79
N PRO A 88 6.71 -4.49 17.85
CA PRO A 88 7.92 -5.32 17.90
C PRO A 88 8.74 -5.20 16.61
N ASN A 89 10.06 -5.31 16.71
CA ASN A 89 10.98 -5.19 15.57
C ASN A 89 10.76 -6.31 14.55
N ASN A 90 10.49 -5.96 13.29
CA ASN A 90 10.29 -6.92 12.20
C ASN A 90 10.35 -6.25 10.81
N ASN A 91 10.58 -7.06 9.77
CA ASN A 91 10.60 -6.61 8.37
C ASN A 91 9.25 -6.77 7.65
N TRP A 92 8.25 -7.34 8.31
CA TRP A 92 6.91 -7.55 7.78
C TRP A 92 5.89 -6.92 8.72
N ARG A 93 5.26 -5.85 8.26
CA ARG A 93 4.15 -5.18 8.92
C ARG A 93 3.16 -4.74 7.86
N GLU A 94 1.91 -5.08 8.11
CA GLU A 94 0.80 -4.90 7.17
C GLU A 94 -0.35 -4.22 7.91
N MET A 95 -1.13 -3.41 7.19
CA MET A 95 -2.24 -2.69 7.79
C MET A 95 -3.39 -2.46 6.82
N LYS A 96 -4.59 -2.40 7.40
CA LYS A 96 -5.83 -1.98 6.74
C LYS A 96 -6.65 -1.13 7.71
N THR A 97 -7.64 -0.43 7.20
CA THR A 97 -8.50 0.48 7.97
C THR A 97 -9.96 0.07 7.86
N TYR A 98 -10.71 0.28 8.94
CA TYR A 98 -12.16 0.19 8.95
C TYR A 98 -12.71 1.20 9.96
N SER A 99 -13.74 1.96 9.57
CA SER A 99 -14.16 3.17 10.30
C SER A 99 -12.96 4.11 10.52
N HIS A 100 -12.75 4.61 11.73
CA HIS A 100 -11.61 5.43 12.12
C HIS A 100 -10.51 4.60 12.81
N TYR A 101 -10.46 3.28 12.61
CA TYR A 101 -9.43 2.42 13.19
C TYR A 101 -8.48 1.87 12.14
N ALA A 102 -7.19 1.81 12.49
CA ALA A 102 -6.19 1.02 11.80
C ALA A 102 -5.97 -0.32 12.52
N TYR A 103 -5.86 -1.38 11.71
CA TYR A 103 -5.57 -2.73 12.14
C TYR A 103 -4.22 -3.13 11.59
N VAL A 104 -3.27 -3.35 12.48
CA VAL A 104 -1.87 -3.60 12.10
C VAL A 104 -1.44 -4.98 12.56
N VAL A 105 -0.85 -5.75 11.66
CA VAL A 105 -0.29 -7.08 11.90
C VAL A 105 1.20 -7.12 11.56
N SER A 106 1.91 -8.13 12.04
CA SER A 106 3.32 -8.36 11.72
C SER A 106 3.72 -9.82 11.93
N GLU A 107 4.78 -10.27 11.28
CA GLU A 107 5.37 -11.59 11.53
C GLU A 107 6.25 -11.67 12.78
N ALA A 108 6.48 -10.54 13.46
CA ALA A 108 7.19 -10.54 14.72
C ALA A 108 6.50 -11.47 15.74
N ASN A 109 7.28 -12.17 16.54
CA ASN A 109 6.71 -13.01 17.59
C ASN A 109 5.93 -12.15 18.60
N ASN A 110 4.72 -12.59 18.96
CA ASN A 110 3.77 -11.88 19.83
C ASN A 110 3.32 -10.49 19.32
N SER A 111 3.43 -10.20 18.02
CA SER A 111 2.93 -8.96 17.41
C SER A 111 1.40 -8.83 17.51
N ARG A 112 0.68 -9.95 17.30
CA ARG A 112 -0.78 -10.06 17.32
C ARG A 112 -1.43 -8.99 16.43
N LEU A 113 -2.66 -8.56 16.75
CA LEU A 113 -3.37 -7.51 16.03
C LEU A 113 -3.38 -6.21 16.84
N GLN A 114 -2.61 -5.19 16.43
CA GLN A 114 -2.74 -3.86 17.01
C GLN A 114 -3.97 -3.17 16.43
N ILE A 115 -4.77 -2.54 17.31
CA ILE A 115 -5.95 -1.74 16.98
C ILE A 115 -5.66 -0.31 17.40
N ILE A 116 -5.58 0.60 16.44
CA ILE A 116 -5.14 1.98 16.63
C ILE A 116 -6.27 2.92 16.23
N ASP A 117 -6.65 3.81 17.14
CA ASP A 117 -7.65 4.85 16.93
C ASP A 117 -7.03 6.04 16.17
N LEU A 118 -7.68 6.43 15.07
CA LEU A 118 -7.27 7.51 14.17
C LEU A 118 -8.16 8.77 14.28
N GLN A 119 -9.16 8.79 15.16
CA GLN A 119 -10.17 9.86 15.16
C GLN A 119 -9.61 11.24 15.53
N TYR A 120 -8.49 11.29 16.25
CA TYR A 120 -7.84 12.52 16.71
C TYR A 120 -6.75 13.02 15.75
N LEU A 121 -6.59 12.40 14.57
CA LEU A 121 -5.68 12.91 13.55
C LEU A 121 -6.11 14.31 13.06
N PRO A 122 -5.16 15.23 12.85
CA PRO A 122 -3.72 15.03 12.81
C PRO A 122 -2.98 15.20 14.15
N ASP A 123 -3.70 15.37 15.27
CA ASP A 123 -3.08 15.73 16.55
C ASP A 123 -2.42 14.53 17.23
N SER A 124 -3.07 13.35 17.16
CA SER A 124 -2.52 12.10 17.70
C SER A 124 -3.26 10.87 17.16
N VAL A 125 -2.64 9.72 17.34
CA VAL A 125 -3.29 8.40 17.29
C VAL A 125 -3.14 7.71 18.64
N SER A 126 -3.93 6.67 18.89
CA SER A 126 -3.85 5.91 20.14
C SER A 126 -3.90 4.41 19.90
N LEU A 127 -2.92 3.66 20.41
CA LEU A 127 -3.03 2.21 20.51
C LEU A 127 -4.09 1.86 21.55
N VAL A 128 -5.25 1.38 21.09
CA VAL A 128 -6.37 1.01 21.97
C VAL A 128 -6.15 -0.37 22.56
N LYS A 129 -5.72 -1.33 21.73
CA LYS A 129 -5.58 -2.72 22.15
C LYS A 129 -4.62 -3.46 21.22
N THR A 130 -3.86 -4.39 21.79
CA THR A 130 -3.21 -5.47 21.04
C THR A 130 -4.03 -6.74 21.23
N TRP A 131 -4.97 -6.98 20.32
CA TRP A 131 -5.97 -8.04 20.40
C TRP A 131 -5.40 -9.41 20.01
N PHE A 132 -5.83 -10.46 20.70
CA PHE A 132 -5.44 -11.84 20.43
C PHE A 132 -6.50 -12.85 20.87
N TYR A 133 -6.33 -14.11 20.46
CA TYR A 133 -7.01 -15.30 21.01
C TYR A 133 -5.98 -16.40 21.26
N THR A 134 -6.37 -17.45 21.97
CA THR A 134 -5.49 -18.58 22.31
C THR A 134 -4.81 -19.14 21.06
N GLY A 135 -3.48 -19.18 21.09
CA GLY A 135 -2.64 -19.68 19.99
C GLY A 135 -2.24 -18.62 18.96
N TYR A 136 -2.90 -17.48 18.88
CA TYR A 136 -2.56 -16.42 17.92
C TYR A 136 -1.41 -15.53 18.43
N SER A 137 -0.34 -15.45 17.64
CA SER A 137 0.88 -14.69 17.95
C SER A 137 1.31 -13.75 16.83
N ARG A 138 1.16 -14.14 15.56
CA ARG A 138 1.66 -13.40 14.39
C ARG A 138 0.85 -13.68 13.12
N THR A 139 0.87 -12.73 12.19
CA THR A 139 0.17 -12.79 10.89
C THR A 139 1.06 -12.15 9.83
N HIS A 140 1.03 -12.68 8.61
CA HIS A 140 1.83 -12.17 7.49
C HIS A 140 1.22 -10.90 6.89
N SER A 141 -0.02 -10.98 6.42
CA SER A 141 -0.75 -9.87 5.80
C SER A 141 -2.20 -9.79 6.28
N ILE A 142 -2.85 -8.65 6.00
CA ILE A 142 -4.23 -8.41 6.38
C ILE A 142 -5.00 -7.77 5.23
N SER A 143 -6.20 -8.29 5.00
CA SER A 143 -7.17 -7.77 4.03
C SER A 143 -8.44 -7.31 4.73
N GLN A 144 -9.20 -6.39 4.12
CA GLN A 144 -10.42 -5.82 4.70
C GLN A 144 -11.53 -5.73 3.64
N SER A 145 -12.74 -6.15 4.02
CA SER A 145 -13.97 -6.01 3.21
C SER A 145 -15.17 -5.85 4.13
N GLY A 146 -15.92 -4.75 3.98
CA GLY A 146 -16.98 -4.38 4.93
C GLY A 146 -16.43 -4.27 6.36
N HIS A 147 -17.14 -4.79 7.34
CA HIS A 147 -16.64 -4.85 8.72
C HIS A 147 -15.82 -6.12 9.03
N TYR A 148 -15.31 -6.82 8.01
CA TYR A 148 -14.51 -8.03 8.20
C TYR A 148 -13.03 -7.79 7.89
N LEU A 149 -12.19 -8.43 8.70
CA LEU A 149 -10.75 -8.54 8.48
C LEU A 149 -10.39 -9.99 8.15
N TYR A 150 -9.40 -10.15 7.28
CA TYR A 150 -8.90 -11.43 6.81
C TYR A 150 -7.41 -11.48 7.11
N LEU A 151 -7.05 -12.28 8.12
CA LEU A 151 -5.66 -12.45 8.56
C LEU A 151 -5.04 -13.62 7.78
N ASN A 152 -4.02 -13.34 6.98
CA ASN A 152 -3.38 -14.34 6.13
C ASN A 152 -2.01 -14.73 6.69
N GLY A 153 -1.65 -16.01 6.60
CA GLY A 153 -0.33 -16.48 6.99
C GLY A 153 -0.09 -16.44 8.50
N GLY A 154 1.17 -16.60 8.88
CA GLY A 154 1.58 -16.71 10.27
C GLY A 154 0.91 -17.88 10.99
N ASN A 155 0.42 -17.65 12.21
CA ASN A 155 -0.23 -18.68 13.01
C ASN A 155 -1.65 -18.31 13.45
N SER A 156 -2.26 -17.31 12.79
CA SER A 156 -3.67 -16.98 13.04
C SER A 156 -4.57 -18.18 12.69
N ALA A 157 -4.35 -18.81 11.53
CA ALA A 157 -5.00 -20.03 11.09
C ALA A 157 -4.05 -21.22 11.06
N ALA A 158 -4.61 -22.44 11.13
CA ALA A 158 -3.84 -23.64 10.85
C ALA A 158 -3.28 -23.60 9.42
N ASN A 159 -2.10 -24.16 9.24
CA ASN A 159 -1.35 -24.16 7.98
C ASN A 159 -1.04 -22.76 7.40
N GLY A 160 -1.15 -21.69 8.21
CA GLY A 160 -0.97 -20.32 7.73
C GLY A 160 -2.04 -19.89 6.72
N GLY A 161 -3.24 -20.48 6.78
CA GLY A 161 -4.36 -20.08 5.95
C GLY A 161 -4.96 -18.73 6.36
N ILE A 162 -6.28 -18.60 6.27
CA ILE A 162 -7.00 -17.34 6.52
C ILE A 162 -7.82 -17.45 7.80
N THR A 163 -7.71 -16.48 8.70
CA THR A 163 -8.68 -16.26 9.79
C THR A 163 -9.59 -15.08 9.45
N ILE A 164 -10.90 -15.27 9.61
CA ILE A 164 -11.87 -14.18 9.43
C ILE A 164 -12.24 -13.60 10.79
N LEU A 165 -12.14 -12.28 10.92
CA LEU A 165 -12.59 -11.54 12.09
C LEU A 165 -13.75 -10.61 11.71
N ASP A 166 -14.76 -10.52 12.57
CA ASP A 166 -15.77 -9.46 12.55
C ASP A 166 -15.31 -8.31 13.45
N VAL A 167 -15.26 -7.10 12.90
CA VAL A 167 -14.90 -5.86 13.61
C VAL A 167 -16.02 -4.82 13.57
N ILE A 168 -17.28 -5.26 13.54
CA ILE A 168 -18.44 -4.38 13.72
C ILE A 168 -18.37 -3.61 15.04
N ASP A 169 -17.84 -4.22 16.10
CA ASP A 169 -17.24 -3.54 17.25
C ASP A 169 -15.72 -3.46 17.03
N PRO A 170 -15.19 -2.28 16.63
CA PRO A 170 -13.83 -2.16 16.14
C PRO A 170 -12.75 -2.54 17.16
N VAL A 171 -13.03 -2.44 18.45
CA VAL A 171 -12.06 -2.65 19.55
C VAL A 171 -12.24 -3.99 20.26
N ASN A 172 -13.31 -4.72 19.92
CA ASN A 172 -13.56 -6.09 20.36
C ASN A 172 -13.81 -7.03 19.16
N PRO A 173 -12.79 -7.28 18.31
CA PRO A 173 -12.92 -8.23 17.21
C PRO A 173 -13.43 -9.61 17.66
N VAL A 174 -14.33 -10.19 16.89
CA VAL A 174 -14.85 -11.55 17.07
C VAL A 174 -14.23 -12.46 16.02
N LYS A 175 -13.54 -13.51 16.47
CA LYS A 175 -13.03 -14.55 15.57
C LYS A 175 -14.19 -15.40 15.06
N LEU A 176 -14.32 -15.48 13.74
CA LEU A 176 -15.30 -16.33 13.05
C LEU A 176 -14.62 -17.62 12.56
N GLY A 177 -14.76 -17.93 11.27
CA GLY A 177 -14.20 -19.12 10.64
C GLY A 177 -12.75 -18.98 10.21
N GLN A 178 -12.22 -20.10 9.74
CA GLN A 178 -10.89 -20.20 9.16
C GLN A 178 -10.94 -21.01 7.88
N TRP A 179 -10.11 -20.65 6.92
CA TRP A 179 -9.79 -21.48 5.75
C TRP A 179 -8.35 -21.97 5.91
N THR A 180 -8.12 -23.28 5.88
CA THR A 180 -6.85 -23.88 6.32
C THR A 180 -6.26 -24.87 5.30
N THR A 181 -6.72 -24.82 4.05
CA THR A 181 -6.29 -25.78 3.02
C THR A 181 -4.83 -25.58 2.62
N SER A 182 -4.37 -24.34 2.50
CA SER A 182 -3.01 -23.97 2.10
C SER A 182 -2.53 -22.71 2.83
N TYR A 183 -1.21 -22.49 2.81
CA TYR A 183 -0.62 -21.22 3.25
C TYR A 183 -1.09 -20.07 2.35
N VAL A 184 -1.51 -18.95 2.93
CA VAL A 184 -1.92 -17.74 2.20
C VAL A 184 -0.95 -16.61 2.52
N HIS A 185 -0.25 -16.12 1.50
CA HIS A 185 0.69 -15.02 1.64
C HIS A 185 -0.05 -13.68 1.67
N ASP A 186 -0.92 -13.45 0.69
CA ASP A 186 -1.82 -12.29 0.61
C ASP A 186 -3.13 -12.69 -0.08
N CYS A 187 -4.17 -11.88 0.08
CA CYS A 187 -5.41 -12.04 -0.65
C CYS A 187 -6.10 -10.70 -0.94
N ARG A 188 -6.83 -10.66 -2.06
CA ARG A 188 -7.86 -9.65 -2.31
C ARG A 188 -9.22 -10.20 -1.96
N VAL A 189 -10.01 -9.42 -1.23
CA VAL A 189 -11.40 -9.76 -0.93
C VAL A 189 -12.31 -8.78 -1.63
N VAL A 190 -13.30 -9.30 -2.35
CA VAL A 190 -14.38 -8.50 -2.96
C VAL A 190 -15.70 -9.11 -2.55
N ASN A 191 -16.46 -8.37 -1.75
CA ASN A 191 -17.67 -8.86 -1.07
C ASN A 191 -17.36 -10.11 -0.24
N ASP A 192 -17.86 -11.26 -0.68
CA ASP A 192 -17.73 -12.56 -0.03
C ASP A 192 -16.80 -13.53 -0.79
N THR A 193 -16.04 -13.05 -1.77
CA THR A 193 -15.06 -13.87 -2.52
C THR A 193 -13.65 -13.45 -2.16
N ILE A 194 -12.84 -14.40 -1.74
CA ILE A 194 -11.41 -14.22 -1.44
C ILE A 194 -10.61 -14.81 -2.60
N TYR A 195 -9.66 -14.03 -3.12
CA TYR A 195 -8.69 -14.42 -4.14
C TYR A 195 -7.31 -14.49 -3.48
N ALA A 196 -6.97 -15.65 -2.97
CA ALA A 196 -5.79 -15.88 -2.14
C ALA A 196 -4.60 -16.35 -2.98
N ALA A 197 -3.44 -15.74 -2.76
CA ALA A 197 -2.17 -16.15 -3.32
C ALA A 197 -1.51 -17.17 -2.39
N ASN A 198 -1.38 -18.40 -2.88
CA ASN A 198 -0.72 -19.51 -2.18
C ASN A 198 0.72 -19.61 -2.68
N ILE A 199 1.56 -18.67 -2.23
CA ILE A 199 2.92 -18.46 -2.76
C ILE A 199 3.77 -19.74 -2.74
N GLU A 200 3.64 -20.53 -1.67
CA GLU A 200 4.43 -21.76 -1.44
C GLU A 200 3.99 -22.91 -2.35
N ASP A 201 2.70 -22.99 -2.65
CA ASP A 201 2.12 -24.01 -3.52
C ASP A 201 2.24 -23.64 -5.01
N GLY A 202 2.50 -22.37 -5.31
CA GLY A 202 2.47 -21.85 -6.67
C GLY A 202 1.06 -21.76 -7.24
N GLU A 203 0.07 -21.54 -6.38
CA GLU A 203 -1.34 -21.59 -6.71
C GLU A 203 -2.12 -20.32 -6.31
N VAL A 204 -3.30 -20.15 -6.90
CA VAL A 204 -4.29 -19.15 -6.49
C VAL A 204 -5.58 -19.85 -6.08
N SER A 205 -6.01 -19.63 -4.84
CA SER A 205 -7.26 -20.14 -4.30
C SER A 205 -8.36 -19.08 -4.38
N ILE A 206 -9.49 -19.45 -5.01
CA ILE A 206 -10.75 -18.70 -4.96
C ILE A 206 -11.62 -19.35 -3.89
N ILE A 207 -11.97 -18.59 -2.86
CA ILE A 207 -12.64 -19.08 -1.65
C ILE A 207 -13.93 -18.28 -1.46
N SER A 208 -15.03 -18.97 -1.17
CA SER A 208 -16.28 -18.36 -0.76
C SER A 208 -16.26 -18.15 0.75
N ALA A 209 -16.46 -16.91 1.17
CA ALA A 209 -16.66 -16.49 2.55
C ALA A 209 -18.11 -16.05 2.80
N THR A 210 -19.07 -16.53 2.01
CA THR A 210 -20.50 -16.21 2.19
C THR A 210 -20.96 -16.62 3.60
N ASN A 211 -20.60 -17.83 4.03
CA ASN A 211 -20.62 -18.21 5.43
C ASN A 211 -19.28 -17.88 6.09
N LYS A 212 -19.21 -16.77 6.82
CA LYS A 212 -17.98 -16.31 7.49
C LYS A 212 -17.45 -17.28 8.55
N ASN A 213 -18.30 -18.17 9.08
CA ASN A 213 -17.91 -19.18 10.06
C ASN A 213 -17.30 -20.44 9.42
N ALA A 214 -17.53 -20.65 8.14
CA ALA A 214 -17.06 -21.83 7.40
C ALA A 214 -16.74 -21.45 5.94
N PRO A 215 -15.65 -20.70 5.70
CA PRO A 215 -15.23 -20.38 4.34
C PRO A 215 -14.87 -21.68 3.59
N SER A 216 -15.24 -21.75 2.32
CA SER A 216 -15.10 -22.95 1.50
C SER A 216 -14.40 -22.67 0.18
N THR A 217 -13.52 -23.57 -0.24
CA THR A 217 -12.86 -23.50 -1.54
C THR A 217 -13.87 -23.57 -2.69
N VAL A 218 -13.78 -22.64 -3.63
CA VAL A 218 -14.52 -22.65 -4.91
C VAL A 218 -13.61 -23.20 -6.00
N ARG A 219 -12.38 -22.69 -6.10
CA ARG A 219 -11.36 -23.19 -7.03
C ARG A 219 -9.96 -23.02 -6.50
N ILE A 220 -9.03 -23.87 -6.93
CA ILE A 220 -7.58 -23.68 -6.71
C ILE A 220 -6.82 -23.89 -8.01
N PHE A 221 -6.30 -22.81 -8.57
CA PHE A 221 -5.51 -22.60 -9.78
C PHE A 221 -3.97 -22.75 -9.79
N SER A 222 -3.30 -23.41 -10.72
CA SER A 222 -1.84 -23.22 -10.84
C SER A 222 -1.51 -21.88 -11.53
N ASN A 223 -0.65 -21.05 -10.92
CA ASN A 223 -0.26 -19.74 -11.46
C ASN A 223 0.89 -19.84 -12.48
N LEU A 224 0.64 -20.46 -13.63
CA LEU A 224 1.63 -20.70 -14.69
C LEU A 224 1.51 -19.69 -15.85
N PRO A 225 2.60 -19.42 -16.62
CA PRO A 225 3.95 -20.00 -16.50
C PRO A 225 4.84 -19.31 -15.45
N GLY A 226 5.71 -20.09 -14.79
CA GLY A 226 6.68 -19.61 -13.78
C GLY A 226 6.00 -19.14 -12.49
N SER A 227 5.88 -19.99 -11.48
CA SER A 227 4.95 -19.74 -10.36
C SER A 227 5.62 -19.13 -9.13
N GLY A 228 5.06 -18.03 -8.62
CA GLY A 228 5.38 -17.47 -7.31
C GLY A 228 4.33 -16.46 -6.85
N PRO A 229 3.02 -16.79 -6.88
CA PRO A 229 1.93 -15.85 -6.68
C PRO A 229 2.05 -15.15 -5.33
N HIS A 230 2.16 -13.82 -5.34
CA HIS A 230 2.38 -13.02 -4.15
C HIS A 230 1.11 -12.30 -3.69
N ASN A 231 0.60 -11.38 -4.50
CA ASN A 231 -0.65 -10.67 -4.24
C ASN A 231 -1.61 -10.74 -5.43
N THR A 232 -2.88 -10.44 -5.18
CA THR A 232 -3.90 -10.39 -6.21
C THR A 232 -4.62 -9.05 -6.24
N ALA A 233 -5.07 -8.65 -7.43
CA ALA A 233 -5.99 -7.53 -7.62
C ALA A 233 -6.98 -7.86 -8.74
N LEU A 234 -8.08 -7.11 -8.85
CA LEU A 234 -9.11 -7.35 -9.85
C LEU A 234 -9.43 -6.10 -10.64
N THR A 235 -9.94 -6.32 -11.85
CA THR A 235 -10.76 -5.33 -12.56
C THR A 235 -12.08 -5.11 -11.82
N ASP A 236 -12.65 -3.90 -11.91
CA ASP A 236 -13.91 -3.53 -11.22
C ASP A 236 -15.08 -4.46 -11.58
N ASN A 237 -15.13 -4.94 -12.83
CA ASN A 237 -16.15 -5.88 -13.30
C ASN A 237 -15.87 -7.34 -12.90
N ARG A 238 -14.76 -7.59 -12.18
CA ARG A 238 -14.30 -8.91 -11.68
C ARG A 238 -14.09 -9.97 -12.77
N LYS A 239 -13.83 -9.56 -14.01
CA LYS A 239 -13.60 -10.49 -15.13
C LYS A 239 -12.15 -10.89 -15.30
N ARG A 240 -11.24 -10.02 -14.86
CA ARG A 240 -9.79 -10.26 -14.86
C ARG A 240 -9.22 -10.19 -13.46
N LEU A 241 -8.37 -11.17 -13.18
CA LEU A 241 -7.56 -11.27 -11.97
C LEU A 241 -6.10 -11.00 -12.33
N PHE A 242 -5.49 -10.05 -11.63
CA PHE A 242 -4.08 -9.76 -11.67
C PHE A 242 -3.38 -10.52 -10.56
N VAL A 243 -2.22 -11.12 -10.86
CA VAL A 243 -1.40 -11.88 -9.90
C VAL A 243 0.06 -11.49 -10.09
N THR A 244 0.74 -11.06 -9.04
CA THR A 244 2.18 -10.78 -9.06
C THR A 244 2.99 -12.04 -8.75
N ASP A 245 4.17 -12.21 -9.36
CA ASP A 245 5.11 -13.27 -9.00
C ASP A 245 6.31 -12.71 -8.23
N GLU A 246 6.45 -13.06 -6.95
CA GLU A 246 7.57 -12.58 -6.12
C GLU A 246 8.72 -13.60 -6.05
N ILE A 247 8.41 -14.89 -6.00
CA ILE A 247 9.41 -15.96 -5.85
C ILE A 247 9.53 -16.80 -7.13
N GLY A 248 10.52 -17.69 -7.15
CA GLY A 248 10.79 -18.58 -8.29
C GLY A 248 11.98 -18.09 -9.09
N THR A 249 11.87 -18.15 -10.42
CA THR A 249 12.97 -17.76 -11.32
C THR A 249 12.50 -16.70 -12.28
N ALA A 250 13.37 -15.73 -12.55
CA ALA A 250 13.12 -14.71 -13.55
C ALA A 250 12.67 -15.33 -14.89
N PRO A 251 11.79 -14.64 -15.63
CA PRO A 251 11.23 -13.33 -15.32
C PRO A 251 10.04 -13.39 -14.35
N PHE A 252 10.04 -12.49 -13.36
CA PHE A 252 8.96 -12.24 -12.42
C PHE A 252 7.94 -11.32 -13.07
N ARG A 253 6.68 -11.73 -13.19
CA ARG A 253 5.70 -11.01 -14.01
C ARG A 253 4.40 -10.71 -13.27
N LEU A 254 3.75 -9.63 -13.69
CA LEU A 254 2.35 -9.39 -13.39
C LEU A 254 1.51 -10.19 -14.40
N LYS A 255 0.86 -11.26 -13.96
CA LYS A 255 -0.01 -12.09 -14.80
C LYS A 255 -1.45 -11.63 -14.77
N VAL A 256 -2.13 -11.81 -15.89
CA VAL A 256 -3.55 -11.54 -16.06
C VAL A 256 -4.26 -12.83 -16.40
N TRP A 257 -5.31 -13.13 -15.63
CA TRP A 257 -6.13 -14.32 -15.77
C TRP A 257 -7.57 -13.93 -16.08
N ASN A 258 -8.21 -14.67 -16.98
CA ASN A 258 -9.64 -14.61 -17.20
C ASN A 258 -10.35 -15.50 -16.17
N ILE A 259 -11.24 -14.89 -15.38
CA ILE A 259 -12.00 -15.57 -14.33
C ILE A 259 -13.53 -15.40 -14.52
N GLU A 260 -13.98 -15.09 -15.73
CA GLU A 260 -15.42 -14.95 -16.04
C GLU A 260 -16.19 -16.25 -15.82
N ASP A 261 -15.55 -17.40 -16.12
CA ASP A 261 -16.03 -18.73 -15.77
C ASP A 261 -15.02 -19.38 -14.83
N LEU A 262 -15.41 -19.56 -13.55
CA LEU A 262 -14.54 -20.17 -12.55
C LEU A 262 -14.26 -21.66 -12.80
N ASN A 263 -15.04 -22.32 -13.68
CA ASN A 263 -14.75 -23.68 -14.12
C ASN A 263 -13.73 -23.72 -15.27
N ASN A 264 -13.49 -22.59 -15.94
CA ASN A 264 -12.58 -22.47 -17.06
C ASN A 264 -11.74 -21.19 -16.97
N ILE A 265 -10.89 -21.14 -15.93
CA ILE A 265 -9.93 -20.05 -15.73
C ILE A 265 -8.79 -20.20 -16.73
N THR A 266 -8.49 -19.14 -17.48
CA THR A 266 -7.46 -19.16 -18.52
C THR A 266 -6.45 -18.03 -18.36
N PHE A 267 -5.19 -18.34 -18.65
CA PHE A 267 -4.12 -17.34 -18.72
C PHE A 267 -4.36 -16.44 -19.94
N VAL A 268 -4.27 -15.12 -19.74
CA VAL A 268 -4.47 -14.12 -20.81
C VAL A 268 -3.13 -13.57 -21.28
N THR A 269 -2.40 -12.95 -20.37
CA THR A 269 -1.13 -12.27 -20.67
C THR A 269 -0.28 -12.11 -19.41
N ALA A 270 0.95 -11.66 -19.58
CA ALA A 270 1.80 -11.23 -18.50
C ALA A 270 2.56 -9.96 -18.88
N TRP A 271 2.74 -9.07 -17.91
CA TRP A 271 3.41 -7.79 -18.06
C TRP A 271 4.69 -7.73 -17.21
N GLN A 272 5.67 -6.99 -17.71
CA GLN A 272 6.89 -6.59 -17.01
C GLN A 272 7.34 -5.23 -17.57
N PRO A 273 8.12 -4.42 -16.82
CA PRO A 273 8.60 -3.14 -17.33
C PRO A 273 9.49 -3.31 -18.56
N THR A 274 9.42 -2.36 -19.49
CA THR A 274 10.18 -2.44 -20.75
C THR A 274 11.68 -2.34 -20.46
N GLY A 275 12.47 -3.28 -20.98
CA GLY A 275 13.92 -3.30 -20.79
C GLY A 275 14.40 -3.76 -19.40
N ILE A 276 13.47 -4.16 -18.51
CA ILE A 276 13.79 -4.73 -17.20
C ILE A 276 13.27 -6.17 -17.17
N THR A 277 14.17 -7.14 -17.07
CA THR A 277 13.83 -8.57 -17.17
C THR A 277 14.01 -9.36 -15.87
N ASN A 278 14.73 -8.80 -14.90
CA ASN A 278 15.16 -9.54 -13.71
C ASN A 278 14.58 -8.99 -12.40
N SER A 279 14.09 -7.75 -12.38
CA SER A 279 13.48 -7.18 -11.16
C SER A 279 12.24 -7.98 -10.78
N ILE A 280 11.94 -8.01 -9.49
CA ILE A 280 10.83 -8.77 -8.91
C ILE A 280 9.62 -7.86 -8.79
N VAL A 281 8.46 -8.31 -9.27
CA VAL A 281 7.19 -7.63 -9.04
C VAL A 281 6.64 -8.03 -7.67
N HIS A 282 6.10 -7.10 -6.90
CA HIS A 282 5.68 -7.36 -5.52
C HIS A 282 4.17 -7.15 -5.33
N ASN A 283 3.72 -5.90 -5.22
CA ASN A 283 2.32 -5.57 -5.01
C ASN A 283 1.69 -4.90 -6.22
N ILE A 284 0.43 -5.22 -6.49
CA ILE A 284 -0.46 -4.45 -7.37
C ILE A 284 -1.71 -3.99 -6.62
N GLU A 285 -2.10 -2.74 -6.86
CA GLU A 285 -3.42 -2.19 -6.50
C GLU A 285 -4.09 -1.61 -7.75
N THR A 286 -5.41 -1.81 -7.88
CA THR A 286 -6.22 -1.34 -9.00
C THR A 286 -7.19 -0.22 -8.59
N TYR A 287 -7.31 0.79 -9.45
CA TYR A 287 -8.12 2.00 -9.29
C TYR A 287 -8.83 2.28 -10.63
N GLY A 288 -9.92 1.57 -10.89
CA GLY A 288 -10.59 1.58 -12.19
C GLY A 288 -9.69 1.11 -13.31
N ASN A 289 -9.40 2.00 -14.25
CA ASN A 289 -8.53 1.76 -15.41
C ASN A 289 -7.05 1.93 -15.11
N ILE A 290 -6.65 2.18 -13.86
CA ILE A 290 -5.24 2.34 -13.47
C ILE A 290 -4.82 1.22 -12.53
N ALA A 291 -3.65 0.64 -12.77
CA ALA A 291 -2.95 -0.19 -11.80
C ALA A 291 -1.68 0.52 -11.33
N VAL A 292 -1.42 0.49 -10.03
CA VAL A 292 -0.14 0.91 -9.45
C VAL A 292 0.56 -0.34 -8.93
N VAL A 293 1.82 -0.50 -9.29
CA VAL A 293 2.61 -1.70 -9.01
C VAL A 293 3.88 -1.30 -8.27
N ALA A 294 4.11 -1.93 -7.12
CA ALA A 294 5.40 -1.95 -6.43
C ALA A 294 6.28 -3.02 -7.06
N HIS A 295 7.48 -2.64 -7.50
CA HIS A 295 8.35 -3.51 -8.29
C HIS A 295 9.79 -3.52 -7.78
N TYR A 296 9.99 -3.67 -6.46
CA TYR A 296 11.30 -3.75 -5.81
C TYR A 296 12.34 -2.80 -6.45
N SER A 297 13.37 -3.36 -7.09
CA SER A 297 14.50 -2.62 -7.66
C SER A 297 14.13 -1.76 -8.87
N ALA A 298 12.95 -1.98 -9.45
CA ALA A 298 12.38 -1.17 -10.51
C ALA A 298 11.43 -0.07 -10.00
N GLY A 299 11.21 0.08 -8.69
CA GLY A 299 10.44 1.19 -8.12
C GLY A 299 8.93 1.10 -8.34
N ILE A 300 8.29 2.27 -8.48
CA ILE A 300 6.84 2.43 -8.62
C ILE A 300 6.47 2.44 -10.11
N ARG A 301 5.56 1.56 -10.52
CA ARG A 301 5.07 1.45 -11.91
C ARG A 301 3.59 1.78 -11.99
N ILE A 302 3.18 2.53 -13.01
CA ILE A 302 1.79 2.95 -13.22
C ILE A 302 1.35 2.45 -14.59
N LEU A 303 0.33 1.60 -14.61
CA LEU A 303 -0.20 0.98 -15.82
C LEU A 303 -1.60 1.50 -16.12
N ASN A 304 -1.88 1.74 -17.40
CA ASN A 304 -3.23 1.80 -17.92
C ASN A 304 -3.71 0.36 -18.18
N ILE A 305 -4.83 0.01 -17.55
CA ILE A 305 -5.51 -1.28 -17.65
C ILE A 305 -6.95 -1.13 -18.18
N SER A 306 -7.26 -0.04 -18.89
CA SER A 306 -8.56 0.13 -19.58
C SER A 306 -8.85 -1.02 -20.56
N ASN A 307 -7.80 -1.60 -21.13
CA ASN A 307 -7.82 -2.93 -21.70
C ASN A 307 -6.94 -3.85 -20.84
N PRO A 308 -7.51 -4.63 -19.90
CA PRO A 308 -6.73 -5.44 -18.97
C PRO A 308 -5.98 -6.59 -19.64
N ASP A 309 -6.37 -6.97 -20.87
CA ASP A 309 -5.71 -8.04 -21.64
C ASP A 309 -4.40 -7.56 -22.28
N VAL A 310 -4.17 -6.23 -22.29
CA VAL A 310 -2.93 -5.60 -22.77
C VAL A 310 -2.56 -4.44 -21.84
N PRO A 311 -2.06 -4.70 -20.61
CA PRO A 311 -1.62 -3.65 -19.69
C PRO A 311 -0.51 -2.80 -20.31
N GLN A 312 -0.61 -1.47 -20.20
CA GLN A 312 0.36 -0.54 -20.76
C GLN A 312 0.99 0.32 -19.66
N GLU A 313 2.32 0.31 -19.54
CA GLU A 313 3.03 1.23 -18.64
C GLU A 313 2.96 2.66 -19.20
N ILE A 314 2.44 3.59 -18.40
CA ILE A 314 2.27 4.99 -18.79
C ILE A 314 3.17 5.93 -18.01
N ALA A 315 3.59 5.54 -16.81
CA ALA A 315 4.44 6.33 -15.94
C ALA A 315 5.15 5.46 -14.91
N TRP A 316 6.29 5.94 -14.39
CA TRP A 316 7.05 5.26 -13.34
C TRP A 316 7.90 6.25 -12.54
N TYR A 317 8.31 5.84 -11.34
CA TYR A 317 9.26 6.55 -10.49
C TYR A 317 10.21 5.55 -9.84
N ASP A 318 11.52 5.77 -9.98
CA ASP A 318 12.54 4.87 -9.46
C ASP A 318 12.90 5.22 -8.00
N THR A 319 12.57 4.34 -7.06
CA THR A 319 12.96 4.47 -5.65
C THR A 319 14.31 3.80 -5.35
N TYR A 320 14.87 3.06 -6.31
CA TYR A 320 16.10 2.28 -6.18
C TYR A 320 17.02 2.43 -7.41
N PRO A 321 17.62 3.62 -7.62
CA PRO A 321 18.36 3.94 -8.86
C PRO A 321 19.68 3.18 -9.07
N SER A 322 20.08 2.32 -8.13
CA SER A 322 21.39 1.68 -8.18
C SER A 322 21.49 0.57 -9.23
N ASN A 323 20.41 -0.20 -9.45
CA ASN A 323 20.29 -1.24 -10.47
C ASN A 323 18.87 -1.84 -10.50
N ASN A 324 18.56 -2.65 -11.51
CA ASN A 324 17.29 -3.38 -11.65
C ASN A 324 17.46 -4.91 -11.47
N ASN A 325 18.39 -5.35 -10.61
CA ASN A 325 18.68 -6.77 -10.42
C ASN A 325 17.56 -7.49 -9.66
N GLU A 326 17.58 -8.82 -9.76
CA GLU A 326 16.77 -9.72 -8.93
C GLU A 326 17.18 -9.55 -7.46
N SER A 327 16.44 -8.71 -6.74
CA SER A 327 16.64 -8.47 -5.31
C SER A 327 15.36 -7.95 -4.70
N TYR A 328 15.16 -8.26 -3.43
CA TYR A 328 14.06 -7.72 -2.63
C TYR A 328 14.34 -6.29 -2.16
N ASN A 329 15.23 -5.52 -2.80
CA ASN A 329 15.52 -4.14 -2.41
C ASN A 329 14.62 -3.19 -3.18
N GLY A 330 14.20 -2.10 -2.56
CA GLY A 330 13.44 -1.04 -3.23
C GLY A 330 11.98 -0.99 -2.82
N CYS A 331 11.09 -0.69 -3.78
CA CYS A 331 9.66 -0.47 -3.55
C CYS A 331 8.91 -1.76 -3.19
N TRP A 332 8.36 -1.82 -1.98
CA TRP A 332 7.59 -2.94 -1.43
C TRP A 332 6.09 -2.73 -1.59
N GLY A 333 5.54 -1.61 -1.12
CA GLY A 333 4.11 -1.33 -1.14
C GLY A 333 3.78 -0.08 -1.92
N VAL A 334 2.54 0.01 -2.43
CA VAL A 334 1.99 1.18 -3.11
C VAL A 334 0.53 1.41 -2.72
N TYR A 335 0.10 2.67 -2.68
CA TYR A 335 -1.30 3.07 -2.44
C TYR A 335 -1.60 4.40 -3.14
N MET A 336 -2.73 4.52 -3.84
CA MET A 336 -3.18 5.77 -4.46
C MET A 336 -4.32 6.40 -3.67
N PHE A 337 -4.13 7.66 -3.30
CA PHE A 337 -5.13 8.48 -2.61
C PHE A 337 -6.15 9.11 -3.57
N PRO A 338 -7.33 9.52 -3.07
CA PRO A 338 -8.32 10.27 -3.85
C PRO A 338 -7.77 11.52 -4.57
N SER A 339 -6.78 12.19 -3.99
CA SER A 339 -6.09 13.35 -4.59
C SER A 339 -5.19 13.00 -5.78
N GLY A 340 -5.07 11.72 -6.13
CA GLY A 340 -4.17 11.18 -7.15
C GLY A 340 -2.70 11.14 -6.73
N LYS A 341 -2.40 11.39 -5.45
CA LYS A 341 -1.07 11.16 -4.89
C LYS A 341 -0.86 9.65 -4.71
N ILE A 342 0.34 9.18 -5.01
CA ILE A 342 0.69 7.76 -4.87
C ILE A 342 1.75 7.67 -3.78
N ALA A 343 1.40 7.01 -2.67
CA ALA A 343 2.35 6.65 -1.64
C ALA A 343 3.01 5.31 -1.99
N ALA A 344 4.27 5.19 -1.63
CA ALA A 344 5.02 3.95 -1.70
C ALA A 344 5.93 3.80 -0.49
N SER A 345 6.21 2.54 -0.15
CA SER A 345 7.22 2.19 0.83
C SER A 345 8.41 1.55 0.15
N ASP A 346 9.58 2.14 0.33
CA ASP A 346 10.85 1.57 -0.04
C ASP A 346 11.50 0.95 1.19
N ARG A 347 11.90 -0.31 1.09
CA ARG A 347 12.43 -1.07 2.23
C ARG A 347 13.64 -0.43 2.90
N GLN A 348 14.51 0.25 2.14
CA GLN A 348 15.72 0.86 2.68
C GLN A 348 15.54 2.36 2.96
N THR A 349 14.73 3.03 2.15
CA THR A 349 14.65 4.49 2.12
C THR A 349 13.29 5.06 2.53
N GLY A 350 12.41 4.22 3.07
CA GLY A 350 11.20 4.64 3.77
C GLY A 350 10.09 5.10 2.85
N PHE A 351 9.41 6.18 3.24
CA PHE A 351 8.23 6.68 2.56
C PHE A 351 8.58 7.47 1.30
N TYR A 352 7.81 7.24 0.24
CA TYR A 352 7.78 8.08 -0.95
C TYR A 352 6.34 8.52 -1.22
N LEU A 353 6.16 9.81 -1.52
CA LEU A 353 4.92 10.33 -2.09
C LEU A 353 5.24 10.93 -3.45
N ILE A 354 4.64 10.40 -4.49
CA ILE A 354 4.79 10.88 -5.86
C ILE A 354 3.44 11.36 -6.40
N LYS A 355 3.48 12.08 -7.52
CA LYS A 355 2.29 12.37 -8.33
C LYS A 355 2.64 12.24 -9.81
N SER A 356 1.65 11.84 -10.60
CA SER A 356 1.81 11.84 -12.06
C SER A 356 1.73 13.25 -12.62
N ASN A 357 2.58 13.59 -13.59
CA ASN A 357 2.45 14.82 -14.38
C ASN A 357 1.63 14.60 -15.67
N ILE A 358 1.24 13.37 -15.95
CA ILE A 358 0.28 13.03 -16.99
C ILE A 358 -1.10 12.78 -16.35
N PRO A 359 -2.20 13.15 -17.03
CA PRO A 359 -3.54 12.84 -16.53
C PRO A 359 -3.76 11.33 -16.44
N LEU A 360 -4.17 10.86 -15.27
CA LEU A 360 -4.63 9.49 -15.08
C LEU A 360 -6.15 9.45 -15.28
N THR A 361 -6.61 8.76 -16.33
CA THR A 361 -8.03 8.75 -16.75
C THR A 361 -8.72 7.44 -16.40
N GLY A 362 -10.02 7.50 -16.12
CA GLY A 362 -10.82 6.29 -15.85
C GLY A 362 -10.58 5.69 -14.47
N ILE A 363 -10.16 6.52 -13.50
CA ILE A 363 -10.04 6.13 -12.10
C ILE A 363 -11.43 5.95 -11.49
N SER A 364 -11.68 4.81 -10.88
CA SER A 364 -12.90 4.48 -10.11
C SER A 364 -12.53 3.72 -8.82
N GLY A 365 -13.46 3.66 -7.86
CA GLY A 365 -13.26 3.01 -6.54
C GLY A 365 -13.44 4.00 -5.38
N ASN A 366 -12.98 3.65 -4.16
CA ASN A 366 -13.01 4.49 -2.94
C ASN A 366 -12.14 5.76 -3.02
N ILE A 367 -12.11 6.38 -4.18
CA ILE A 367 -11.73 7.76 -4.44
C ILE A 367 -13.03 8.55 -4.35
N SER A 368 -13.60 8.61 -3.15
CA SER A 368 -14.68 9.53 -2.86
C SER A 368 -14.11 10.95 -2.88
N VAL A 369 -13.99 11.50 -4.09
CA VAL A 369 -14.03 12.95 -4.25
C VAL A 369 -15.45 13.34 -3.87
N SER A 370 -15.70 13.55 -2.58
CA SER A 370 -16.85 14.36 -2.18
C SER A 370 -16.52 15.79 -2.59
N THR A 371 -16.76 16.12 -3.86
CA THR A 371 -17.03 17.51 -4.23
C THR A 371 -18.21 17.94 -3.37
N PRO A 372 -18.06 18.93 -2.47
CA PRO A 372 -19.21 19.41 -1.71
C PRO A 372 -20.22 19.93 -2.73
N GLU A 373 -21.41 19.31 -2.80
CA GLU A 373 -22.46 19.78 -3.71
C GLU A 373 -22.92 21.19 -3.36
N ASN A 374 -22.72 21.60 -2.09
CA ASN A 374 -23.02 22.94 -1.61
C ASN A 374 -22.08 23.34 -0.47
N PHE A 375 -21.62 24.58 -0.48
CA PHE A 375 -21.03 25.25 0.68
C PHE A 375 -22.00 26.32 1.17
N LYS A 376 -22.16 26.41 2.49
CA LYS A 376 -22.89 27.52 3.13
C LYS A 376 -21.94 28.17 4.13
N LEU A 377 -21.61 29.43 3.89
CA LEU A 377 -20.95 30.27 4.88
C LEU A 377 -21.93 30.52 6.03
N GLY A 378 -21.63 29.93 7.19
CA GLY A 378 -22.30 30.31 8.43
C GLY A 378 -21.86 31.72 8.82
N GLN A 379 -22.81 32.56 9.19
CA GLN A 379 -22.49 33.91 9.66
C GLN A 379 -21.80 33.81 11.02
N ASN A 380 -20.56 34.32 11.10
CA ASN A 380 -19.85 34.43 12.37
C ASN A 380 -20.50 35.55 13.18
N TYR A 381 -21.16 35.19 14.29
CA TYR A 381 -21.55 36.14 15.32
C TYR A 381 -20.93 35.75 16.68
N PRO A 382 -20.48 36.75 17.46
CA PRO A 382 -20.51 38.19 17.19
C PRO A 382 -19.20 38.73 16.57
N ASN A 383 -19.34 39.50 15.48
CA ASN A 383 -18.29 40.34 14.91
C ASN A 383 -18.15 41.64 15.76
N PRO A 384 -16.97 41.96 16.34
CA PRO A 384 -16.78 43.10 17.24
C PRO A 384 -16.72 44.49 16.55
N PHE A 385 -17.24 44.65 15.33
CA PHE A 385 -17.19 45.89 14.55
C PHE A 385 -18.55 46.42 14.07
N ASN A 386 -19.64 46.13 14.80
CA ASN A 386 -20.90 46.90 14.69
C ASN A 386 -21.35 47.37 16.06
#